data_AF-A0A366W887-F1
#
_entry.id   AF-A0A366W887-F1
#
_cell.length_a   1.000
_cell.length_b   1.000
_cell.length_c   1.000
_cell.angle_alpha   90.00
_cell.angle_beta   90.00
_cell.angle_gamma   90.00
#
_symmetry.space_group_name_H-M   'P 1'
#
loop_
_entity.id
_entity.type
_entity.pdbx_description
1 polymer ?
#
loop_
_entity_poly.entity_id
_entity_poly.type
_entity_poly.pdbx_seq_one_letter_code
_entity_poly.pdbx_strand_id
1 'polypeptide(L)'
;MGLTAHAAFWFLPAVIPIAVFVAWNDMRVMKIPNLAAGALLLSFAVLGIFALPFVTYLWHWTHFAVVLAVGILFWMSGVIGGGDVKFMAAAAPMVAVADLRMFMLIYASCLLAALVTHRLAKHSPLRKIAPDWLSWDNDRFPKGLALSGTLLFYLLVVAITR
;
A
#
# COMPACT_ATOMS: atom_id res chain seq x y z
N MET A 1 -17.67 10.43 -7.40
CA MET A 1 -18.21 9.42 -6.48
C MET A 1 -17.05 8.68 -5.83
N GLY A 2 -17.21 8.19 -4.60
CA GLY A 2 -16.21 7.35 -3.95
C GLY A 2 -16.12 5.96 -4.59
N LEU A 3 -15.11 5.18 -4.20
CA LEU A 3 -15.00 3.79 -4.62
C LEU A 3 -16.20 2.99 -4.06
N THR A 4 -16.77 2.10 -4.87
CA THR A 4 -17.92 1.26 -4.48
C THR A 4 -17.45 -0.01 -3.78
N ALA A 5 -18.31 -0.64 -2.97
CA ALA A 5 -17.99 -1.94 -2.38
C ALA A 5 -17.78 -3.03 -3.44
N HIS A 6 -18.56 -3.02 -4.53
CA HIS A 6 -18.33 -3.91 -5.68
C HIS A 6 -16.90 -3.83 -6.18
N ALA A 7 -16.37 -2.61 -6.39
CA ALA A 7 -14.99 -2.44 -6.84
C ALA A 7 -13.98 -2.95 -5.80
N ALA A 8 -14.23 -2.68 -4.52
CA ALA A 8 -13.37 -3.15 -3.44
C ALA A 8 -13.32 -4.68 -3.34
N PHE A 9 -14.45 -5.38 -3.48
CA PHE A 9 -14.50 -6.85 -3.47
C PHE A 9 -13.72 -7.47 -4.63
N TRP A 10 -13.66 -6.81 -5.79
CA TRP A 10 -12.81 -7.25 -6.89
C TRP A 10 -11.32 -7.08 -6.58
N PHE A 11 -10.91 -5.97 -5.96
CA PHE A 11 -9.49 -5.71 -5.69
C PHE A 11 -8.95 -6.49 -4.49
N LEU A 12 -9.76 -6.73 -3.46
CA LEU A 12 -9.34 -7.35 -2.19
C LEU A 12 -8.63 -8.71 -2.36
N PRO A 13 -9.13 -9.68 -3.15
CA PRO A 13 -8.47 -10.97 -3.32
C PRO A 13 -7.03 -10.87 -3.84
N ALA A 14 -6.74 -9.87 -4.67
CA ALA A 14 -5.39 -9.62 -5.15
C ALA A 14 -4.56 -8.79 -4.16
N VAL A 15 -5.16 -7.77 -3.54
CA VAL A 15 -4.46 -6.86 -2.61
C VAL A 15 -4.06 -7.56 -1.32
N ILE A 16 -4.87 -8.46 -0.77
CA ILE A 16 -4.58 -9.19 0.48
C ILE A 16 -3.22 -9.90 0.42
N PRO A 17 -2.97 -10.84 -0.52
CA PRO A 17 -1.69 -11.55 -0.57
C PRO A 17 -0.51 -10.63 -0.92
N ILE A 18 -0.71 -9.64 -1.81
CA ILE A 18 0.34 -8.67 -2.16
C ILE A 18 0.72 -7.82 -0.94
N ALA A 19 -0.27 -7.36 -0.18
CA ALA A 19 -0.06 -6.49 0.98
C ALA A 19 0.68 -7.22 2.10
N VAL A 20 0.31 -8.48 2.36
CA VAL A 20 1.01 -9.36 3.31
C VAL A 20 2.45 -9.61 2.85
N PHE A 21 2.65 -9.92 1.56
CA PHE A 21 3.99 -10.13 1.02
C PHE A 21 4.88 -8.88 1.12
N VAL A 22 4.34 -7.69 0.81
CA VAL A 22 5.06 -6.42 0.93
C VAL A 22 5.42 -6.12 2.38
N ALA A 23 4.46 -6.25 3.30
CA ALA A 23 4.71 -6.04 4.72
C ALA A 23 5.79 -7.00 5.25
N TRP A 24 5.69 -8.29 4.91
CA TRP A 24 6.67 -9.30 5.31
C TRP A 24 8.06 -9.00 4.74
N ASN A 25 8.16 -8.74 3.44
CA ASN A 25 9.45 -8.52 2.79
C ASN A 25 10.11 -7.23 3.28
N ASP A 26 9.33 -6.18 3.51
CA ASP A 26 9.87 -4.92 4.03
C ASP A 26 10.32 -5.06 5.50
N MET A 27 9.63 -5.86 6.30
CA MET A 27 10.09 -6.17 7.66
C MET A 27 11.36 -7.03 7.69
N ARG A 28 11.46 -8.03 6.79
CA ARG A 28 12.59 -8.97 6.74
C ARG A 28 13.85 -8.36 6.12
N VAL A 29 13.71 -7.75 4.93
CA VAL A 29 14.85 -7.28 4.13
C VAL A 29 14.83 -5.78 3.85
N MET A 30 13.84 -5.04 4.36
CA MET A 30 13.69 -3.58 4.18
C MET A 30 13.71 -3.13 2.73
N LYS A 31 13.05 -3.93 1.88
CA LYS A 31 12.90 -3.65 0.46
C LYS A 31 11.49 -4.01 0.04
N ILE A 32 10.85 -3.09 -0.69
CA ILE A 32 9.64 -3.39 -1.44
C ILE A 32 10.05 -3.85 -2.84
N PRO A 33 9.81 -5.11 -3.23
CA PRO A 33 10.25 -5.63 -4.52
C PRO A 33 9.42 -5.05 -5.65
N ASN A 34 10.06 -4.75 -6.80
CA ASN A 34 9.36 -4.25 -7.99
C ASN A 34 8.24 -5.20 -8.45
N LEU A 35 8.41 -6.51 -8.21
CA LEU A 35 7.40 -7.53 -8.50
C LEU A 35 6.07 -7.23 -7.78
N ALA A 36 6.10 -6.76 -6.54
CA ALA A 36 4.88 -6.46 -5.80
C ALA A 36 4.14 -5.24 -6.38
N ALA A 37 4.87 -4.18 -6.72
CA ALA A 37 4.28 -3.02 -7.40
C ALA A 37 3.73 -3.40 -8.78
N GLY A 38 4.47 -4.22 -9.55
CA GLY A 38 4.01 -4.74 -10.83
C GLY A 38 2.76 -5.62 -10.71
N ALA A 39 2.72 -6.51 -9.71
CA ALA A 39 1.56 -7.35 -9.44
C ALA A 39 0.33 -6.53 -9.05
N LEU A 40 0.51 -5.44 -8.30
CA LEU A 40 -0.57 -4.54 -7.91
C LEU A 40 -1.10 -3.75 -9.13
N LEU A 41 -0.22 -3.28 -9.99
CA LEU A 41 -0.62 -2.58 -11.22
C LEU A 41 -1.32 -3.53 -12.19
N LEU A 42 -0.82 -4.76 -12.34
CA LEU A 42 -1.43 -5.79 -13.17
C LEU A 42 -2.80 -6.20 -12.63
N SER A 43 -2.95 -6.34 -11.31
CA SER A 43 -4.24 -6.67 -10.72
C SER A 43 -5.26 -5.56 -10.94
N PHE A 44 -4.87 -4.29 -10.86
CA PHE A 44 -5.73 -3.18 -11.30
C PHE A 44 -6.08 -3.28 -12.80
N ALA A 45 -5.11 -3.57 -13.67
CA ALA A 45 -5.33 -3.65 -15.11
C ALA A 45 -6.36 -4.72 -15.50
N VAL A 46 -6.32 -5.87 -14.83
CA VAL A 46 -7.22 -7.00 -15.11
C VAL A 46 -8.55 -6.83 -14.38
N LEU A 47 -8.51 -6.59 -13.07
CA LEU A 47 -9.71 -6.57 -12.22
C LEU A 47 -10.47 -5.25 -12.35
N GLY A 48 -9.79 -4.16 -12.69
CA GLY A 48 -10.38 -2.83 -12.88
C GLY A 48 -11.45 -2.79 -13.96
N ILE A 49 -11.32 -3.63 -15.00
CA ILE A 49 -12.30 -3.77 -16.09
C ILE A 49 -13.65 -4.27 -15.55
N PHE A 50 -13.64 -5.14 -14.54
CA PHE A 50 -14.85 -5.69 -13.91
C PHE A 50 -15.31 -4.88 -12.70
N ALA A 51 -14.37 -4.20 -12.05
CA ALA A 51 -14.60 -3.45 -10.82
C ALA A 51 -15.26 -2.08 -11.07
N LEU A 52 -14.95 -1.43 -12.20
CA LEU A 52 -15.29 -0.02 -12.45
C LEU A 52 -16.00 0.17 -13.80
N PRO A 53 -16.88 1.18 -13.92
CA PRO A 53 -17.33 1.66 -15.22
C PRO A 53 -16.14 2.02 -16.12
N PHE A 54 -16.22 1.68 -17.41
CA PHE A 54 -15.08 1.76 -18.32
C PHE A 54 -14.39 3.14 -18.35
N VAL A 55 -15.17 4.23 -18.36
CA VAL A 55 -14.64 5.59 -18.33
C VAL A 55 -13.89 5.86 -17.02
N THR A 56 -14.44 5.44 -15.87
CA THR A 56 -13.79 5.59 -14.55
C THR A 56 -12.51 4.76 -14.47
N TYR A 57 -12.53 3.53 -14.99
CA TYR A 57 -11.36 2.68 -15.08
C TYR A 57 -10.20 3.37 -15.83
N LEU A 58 -10.48 3.97 -17.00
CA LEU A 58 -9.49 4.72 -17.76
C LEU A 58 -8.95 5.93 -16.99
N TRP A 59 -9.82 6.69 -16.32
CA TRP A 59 -9.39 7.83 -15.51
C TRP A 59 -8.52 7.43 -14.33
N HIS A 60 -8.77 6.29 -13.70
CA HIS A 60 -7.96 5.81 -12.57
C HIS A 60 -6.50 5.50 -12.97
N TRP A 61 -6.20 5.21 -14.24
CA TRP A 61 -4.81 5.14 -14.72
C TRP A 61 -4.06 6.47 -14.62
N THR A 62 -4.77 7.60 -14.67
CA THR A 62 -4.15 8.91 -14.43
C THR A 62 -3.63 9.04 -13.00
N HIS A 63 -4.25 8.35 -12.02
CA HIS A 63 -3.77 8.36 -10.64
C HIS A 63 -2.37 7.73 -10.55
N PHE A 64 -2.12 6.63 -11.27
CA PHE A 64 -0.79 6.03 -11.37
C PHE A 64 0.23 7.03 -11.92
N ALA A 65 -0.08 7.68 -13.04
CA ALA A 65 0.83 8.62 -13.69
C ALA A 65 1.15 9.82 -12.78
N VAL A 66 0.13 10.41 -12.15
CA VAL A 66 0.27 11.57 -11.26
C VAL A 66 1.06 11.19 -10.01
N VAL A 67 0.72 10.10 -9.33
CA VAL A 67 1.41 9.68 -8.10
C VAL A 67 2.85 9.26 -8.40
N LEU A 68 3.11 8.62 -9.55
CA LEU A 68 4.47 8.31 -9.96
C LEU A 68 5.29 9.57 -10.23
N ALA A 69 4.75 10.53 -10.98
CA ALA A 69 5.44 11.77 -11.29
C ALA A 69 5.79 12.55 -10.02
N VAL A 70 4.81 12.74 -9.13
CA VAL A 70 5.03 13.41 -7.83
C VAL A 70 5.99 12.62 -6.97
N GLY A 71 5.85 11.29 -6.92
CA GLY A 71 6.72 10.41 -6.14
C GLY A 71 8.17 10.44 -6.61
N ILE A 72 8.43 10.55 -7.91
CA ILE A 72 9.79 10.71 -8.47
C ILE A 72 10.43 12.00 -7.92
N LEU A 73 9.70 13.11 -7.86
CA LEU A 73 10.21 14.36 -7.28
C LEU A 73 10.61 14.18 -5.81
N PHE A 74 9.78 13.50 -5.01
CA PHE A 74 10.09 13.19 -3.61
C PHE A 74 11.28 12.22 -3.47
N TRP A 75 11.39 11.23 -4.35
CA TRP A 75 12.53 10.32 -4.35
C TRP A 75 13.83 11.04 -4.70
N MET A 76 13.82 11.94 -5.69
CA MET A 76 14.96 12.77 -6.05
C MET A 76 15.40 13.69 -4.91
N SER A 77 14.46 14.14 -4.06
CA SER A 77 14.76 14.91 -2.85
C SER A 77 15.31 14.08 -1.68
N GLY A 78 15.34 12.74 -1.79
CA GLY A 78 15.85 11.84 -0.75
C GLY A 78 14.87 11.56 0.41
N VAL A 79 13.65 12.09 0.38
CA VAL A 79 12.65 11.96 1.46
C VAL A 79 12.01 10.56 1.49
N ILE A 80 11.79 9.96 0.32
CA ILE A 80 11.06 8.69 0.15
C ILE A 80 11.92 7.70 -0.64
N GLY A 81 11.85 6.40 -0.31
CA GLY A 81 12.57 5.36 -1.04
C GLY A 81 11.92 5.08 -2.39
N GLY A 82 12.72 4.69 -3.39
CA GLY A 82 12.20 4.40 -4.74
C GLY A 82 11.22 3.21 -4.76
N GLY A 83 11.37 2.25 -3.83
CA GLY A 83 10.41 1.14 -3.66
C GLY A 83 9.02 1.63 -3.22
N ASP A 84 8.99 2.52 -2.22
CA ASP A 84 7.75 3.11 -1.70
C ASP A 84 7.01 3.87 -2.82
N VAL A 85 7.74 4.67 -3.61
CA VAL A 85 7.18 5.44 -4.73
C VAL A 85 6.50 4.54 -5.75
N LYS A 86 7.16 3.46 -6.16
CA LYS A 86 6.58 2.51 -7.12
C LYS A 86 5.34 1.83 -6.57
N PHE A 87 5.36 1.45 -5.29
CA PHE A 87 4.21 0.82 -4.65
C PHE A 87 3.03 1.78 -4.52
N MET A 88 3.26 3.01 -4.06
CA MET A 88 2.22 4.05 -3.96
C MET A 88 1.62 4.37 -5.33
N ALA A 89 2.46 4.51 -6.35
CA ALA A 89 1.97 4.72 -7.72
C ALA A 89 1.10 3.55 -8.19
N ALA A 90 1.54 2.31 -7.99
CA ALA A 90 0.77 1.12 -8.36
C ALA A 90 -0.54 0.95 -7.58
N ALA A 91 -0.60 1.43 -6.34
CA ALA A 91 -1.79 1.42 -5.50
C ALA A 91 -2.80 2.51 -5.88
N ALA A 92 -2.33 3.65 -6.42
CA ALA A 92 -3.14 4.84 -6.65
C ALA A 92 -4.40 4.62 -7.53
N PRO A 93 -4.37 3.80 -8.60
CA PRO A 93 -5.56 3.50 -9.38
C PRO A 93 -6.67 2.79 -8.59
N MET A 94 -6.36 2.14 -7.48
CA MET A 94 -7.36 1.49 -6.63
C MET A 94 -8.00 2.46 -5.61
N VAL A 95 -7.55 3.72 -5.56
CA VAL A 95 -8.03 4.74 -4.63
C VAL A 95 -8.83 5.80 -5.38
N ALA A 96 -10.07 6.04 -4.94
CA ALA A 96 -10.89 7.10 -5.51
C ALA A 96 -10.51 8.48 -4.93
N VAL A 97 -10.44 9.51 -5.80
CA VAL A 97 -10.12 10.89 -5.38
C VAL A 97 -11.10 11.42 -4.34
N ALA A 98 -12.39 11.07 -4.45
CA ALA A 98 -13.41 11.45 -3.49
C ALA A 98 -13.18 10.89 -2.07
N ASP A 99 -12.34 9.85 -1.95
CA ASP A 99 -12.05 9.19 -0.67
C ASP A 99 -10.73 9.62 -0.05
N LEU A 100 -10.01 10.59 -0.63
CA LEU A 100 -8.67 10.98 -0.17
C LEU A 100 -8.62 11.36 1.30
N ARG A 101 -9.66 12.03 1.83
CA ARG A 101 -9.73 12.36 3.26
C ARG A 101 -9.74 11.10 4.12
N MET A 102 -10.56 10.11 3.77
CA MET A 102 -10.62 8.83 4.48
C MET A 102 -9.30 8.06 4.32
N PHE A 103 -8.76 8.02 3.10
CA PHE A 103 -7.50 7.35 2.81
C PHE A 103 -6.34 7.93 3.63
N MET A 104 -6.24 9.27 3.75
CA MET A 104 -5.21 9.92 4.57
C MET A 104 -5.37 9.63 6.06
N LEU A 105 -6.61 9.55 6.58
CA LEU A 105 -6.86 9.18 7.97
C LEU A 105 -6.46 7.72 8.25
N ILE A 106 -6.78 6.80 7.32
CA ILE A 106 -6.36 5.41 7.40
C ILE A 106 -4.84 5.32 7.32
N TYR A 107 -4.20 6.06 6.40
CA TYR A 107 -2.74 6.11 6.30
C TYR A 107 -2.08 6.55 7.60
N ALA A 108 -2.55 7.65 8.20
CA ALA A 108 -2.03 8.13 9.48
C ALA A 108 -2.21 7.08 10.59
N SER A 109 -3.38 6.44 10.65
CA SER A 109 -3.69 5.38 11.62
C SER A 109 -2.79 4.16 11.42
N CYS A 110 -2.61 3.70 10.18
CA CYS A 110 -1.74 2.59 9.83
C CYS A 110 -0.27 2.89 10.11
N LEU A 111 0.20 4.11 9.85
CA LEU A 111 1.57 4.52 10.16
C LEU A 111 1.84 4.45 11.66
N LEU A 112 0.95 5.00 12.48
CA LEU A 112 1.05 4.95 13.93
C LEU A 112 0.98 3.51 14.46
N ALA A 113 -0.01 2.74 14.01
CA ALA A 113 -0.18 1.35 14.41
C ALA A 113 1.03 0.49 14.02
N ALA A 114 1.55 0.67 12.81
CA ALA A 114 2.72 -0.04 12.32
C ALA A 114 3.99 0.35 13.10
N LEU A 115 4.18 1.64 13.42
CA LEU A 115 5.28 2.11 14.24
C LEU A 115 5.23 1.53 15.65
N VAL A 116 4.08 1.63 16.32
CA VAL A 116 3.90 1.10 17.69
C VAL A 116 4.09 -0.41 17.70
N THR A 117 3.43 -1.13 16.80
CA THR A 117 3.52 -2.60 16.73
C THR A 117 4.95 -3.06 16.43
N HIS A 118 5.64 -2.41 15.48
CA HIS A 118 7.04 -2.71 15.16
C HIS A 118 7.95 -2.49 16.38
N ARG A 119 7.82 -1.35 17.06
CA ARG A 119 8.65 -1.01 18.21
C ARG A 119 8.39 -1.93 19.40
N LEU A 120 7.14 -2.28 19.67
CA LEU A 120 6.80 -3.26 20.70
C LEU A 120 7.35 -4.65 20.36
N ALA A 121 7.20 -5.10 19.10
CA ALA A 121 7.75 -6.39 18.66
C ALA A 121 9.28 -6.43 18.80
N LYS A 122 9.98 -5.37 18.38
CA LYS A 122 11.44 -5.24 18.47
C LYS A 122 11.98 -5.37 19.91
N HIS A 123 11.27 -4.81 20.89
CA HIS A 123 11.68 -4.81 22.30
C HIS A 123 11.03 -5.93 23.15
N SER A 124 10.33 -6.86 22.51
CA SER A 124 9.69 -8.00 23.18
C SER A 124 10.36 -9.32 22.78
N PRO A 125 10.04 -10.43 23.47
CA PRO A 125 10.51 -11.77 23.07
C PRO A 125 10.09 -12.19 21.66
N LEU A 126 9.12 -11.51 21.04
CA LEU A 126 8.67 -11.78 19.67
C LEU A 126 9.80 -11.63 18.65
N ARG A 127 10.81 -10.80 18.91
CA ARG A 127 12.02 -10.71 18.08
C ARG A 127 12.70 -12.07 17.87
N LYS A 128 12.61 -12.99 18.85
CA LYS A 128 13.21 -14.34 18.76
C LYS A 128 12.55 -15.24 17.71
N ILE A 129 11.31 -14.94 17.29
CA ILE A 129 10.60 -15.70 16.25
C ILE A 129 11.23 -15.43 14.88
N ALA A 130 11.80 -14.25 14.69
CA ALA A 130 12.37 -13.81 13.42
C ALA A 130 13.69 -13.05 13.65
N PRO A 131 14.74 -13.72 14.14
CA PRO A 131 15.98 -13.05 14.57
C PRO A 131 16.71 -12.37 13.40
N ASP A 132 16.58 -12.90 12.19
CA ASP A 132 17.33 -12.45 11.00
C ASP A 132 16.69 -11.28 10.25
N TRP A 133 15.63 -10.67 10.79
CA TRP A 133 14.96 -9.55 10.13
C TRP A 133 15.76 -8.25 10.30
N LEU A 134 16.11 -7.63 9.17
CA LEU A 134 16.91 -6.40 9.12
C LEU A 134 16.23 -5.21 9.80
N SER A 135 14.89 -5.17 9.84
CA SER A 135 14.16 -4.05 10.45
C SER A 135 14.34 -3.95 11.97
N TRP A 136 14.90 -4.98 12.63
CA TRP A 136 15.22 -4.91 14.06
C TRP A 136 16.42 -4.03 14.36
N ASP A 137 17.44 -4.05 13.50
CA ASP A 137 18.72 -3.38 13.78
C ASP A 137 18.94 -2.14 12.90
N ASN A 138 17.98 -1.81 12.03
CA ASN A 138 18.03 -0.60 11.21
C ASN A 138 17.35 0.60 11.89
N ASP A 139 17.90 1.79 11.68
CA ASP A 139 17.31 3.05 12.15
C ASP A 139 16.09 3.49 11.34
N ARG A 140 15.99 3.04 10.08
CA ARG A 140 14.86 3.34 9.20
C ARG A 140 13.67 2.48 9.57
N PHE A 141 12.48 3.07 9.43
CA PHE A 141 11.22 2.37 9.63
C PHE A 141 10.79 1.62 8.35
N PRO A 142 10.37 0.33 8.44
CA PRO A 142 9.81 -0.40 7.30
C PRO A 142 8.42 0.15 6.92
N LYS A 143 8.41 1.07 5.96
CA LYS A 143 7.21 1.79 5.50
C LYS A 143 6.21 0.88 4.77
N GLY A 144 6.68 -0.23 4.19
CA GLY A 144 5.85 -1.21 3.48
C GLY A 144 4.74 -1.77 4.34
N LEU A 145 4.97 -1.96 5.65
CA LEU A 145 3.94 -2.38 6.60
C LEU A 145 2.78 -1.37 6.69
N ALA A 146 3.10 -0.08 6.75
CA ALA A 146 2.10 0.99 6.81
C ALA A 146 1.42 1.20 5.45
N LEU A 147 2.19 1.24 4.36
CA LEU A 147 1.69 1.51 3.01
C LEU A 147 0.77 0.39 2.51
N SER A 148 1.18 -0.87 2.67
CA SER A 148 0.35 -2.00 2.23
C SER A 148 -0.87 -2.18 3.12
N GLY A 149 -0.72 -1.98 4.43
CA GLY A 149 -1.83 -1.93 5.39
C GLY A 149 -2.85 -0.86 5.03
N THR A 150 -2.39 0.34 4.64
CA THR A 150 -3.28 1.46 4.26
C THR A 150 -4.19 1.08 3.10
N LEU A 151 -3.64 0.54 2.01
CA LEU A 151 -4.43 0.13 0.86
C LEU A 151 -5.42 -0.98 1.23
N LEU A 152 -4.96 -1.98 1.99
CA LEU A 152 -5.79 -3.08 2.43
C LEU A 152 -6.96 -2.60 3.30
N PHE A 153 -6.68 -1.81 4.34
CA PHE A 153 -7.71 -1.30 5.24
C PHE A 153 -8.66 -0.32 4.55
N TYR A 154 -8.16 0.52 3.62
CA TYR A 154 -9.01 1.36 2.80
C TYR A 154 -10.04 0.51 2.02
N LEU A 155 -9.60 -0.52 1.32
CA LEU A 155 -10.49 -1.40 0.56
C LEU A 155 -11.45 -2.18 1.47
N LEU A 156 -10.99 -2.64 2.64
CA LEU A 156 -11.85 -3.31 3.62
C LEU A 156 -12.94 -2.37 4.15
N VAL A 157 -12.58 -1.13 4.52
CA VAL A 157 -13.55 -0.13 4.98
C VAL A 157 -14.56 0.17 3.87
N VAL A 158 -14.12 0.37 2.64
CA VAL A 158 -15.01 0.59 1.50
C VAL A 158 -15.94 -0.61 1.28
N ALA A 159 -15.43 -1.84 1.33
CA ALA A 159 -16.22 -3.06 1.10
C ALA A 159 -17.30 -3.29 2.18
N ILE A 160 -17.08 -2.84 3.41
CA ILE A 160 -17.99 -3.04 4.54
C ILE A 160 -19.01 -1.90 4.67
N THR A 161 -18.64 -0.67 4.29
CA THR A 161 -19.44 0.54 4.62
C THR A 161 -20.21 1.14 3.45
N ARG A 162 -20.07 0.60 2.23
CA ARG A 162 -20.71 1.13 1.01
C ARG A 162 -21.39 0.03 0.22
#